data_AF-A0A645AS33-F1
#
_entry.id   AF-A0A645AS33-F1
#
_cell.length_a   1.000
_cell.length_b   1.000
_cell.length_c   1.000
_cell.angle_alpha   90.00
_cell.angle_beta   90.00
_cell.angle_gamma   90.00
#
_symmetry.space_group_name_H-M   'P 1'
#
loop_
_entity.id
_entity.type
_entity.pdbx_description
1 polymer ?
#
loop_
_entity_poly.entity_id
_entity_poly.type
_entity_poly.pdbx_seq_one_letter_code
_entity_poly.pdbx_strand_id
1 'polypeptide(L)'
;MKVIKREKTFDFAAFNLDRLIELVDIYAPPKEETPMADFIEPLLAKYCEFTNRDAIGNVYAFRRGDPSAPTVLLSAHQDTVLYPPQDKYYIVQNGYLQLNIDLLERDRYTGNIRSVVLGGDDRCGIEIILSILETYDGPLNIKIILSTREEIGGEGISEVRRDFFQDIRFGLVLDRKFSGDIVTSIERQMLCTKKLYQHVLQSGIRTNVKDLRETVGSYSDAYFLSKRLKVDCVNISVGYYQPHTSLERIDLYAFNNCVRWVKEILESYSRNES
;
A
#
# COMPACT_ATOMS: atom_id res chain seq x y z
N MET A 1 -18.56 -19.68 3.02
CA MET A 1 -19.26 -18.55 3.69
C MET A 1 -18.23 -17.81 4.53
N LYS A 2 -17.96 -16.52 4.27
CA LYS A 2 -16.96 -15.74 5.01
C LYS A 2 -17.38 -15.61 6.47
N VAL A 3 -16.56 -16.09 7.40
CA VAL A 3 -16.80 -15.93 8.84
C VAL A 3 -15.77 -14.97 9.40
N ILE A 4 -16.24 -13.84 9.92
CA ILE A 4 -15.40 -12.83 10.57
C ILE A 4 -15.68 -12.86 12.07
N LYS A 5 -14.68 -13.26 12.85
CA LYS A 5 -14.75 -13.16 14.32
C LYS A 5 -14.23 -11.79 14.75
N ARG A 6 -15.08 -10.97 15.37
CA ARG A 6 -14.71 -9.65 15.94
C ARG A 6 -14.92 -9.66 17.45
N GLU A 7 -13.91 -9.26 18.22
CA GLU A 7 -14.15 -8.78 19.59
C GLU A 7 -14.67 -7.34 19.55
N LYS A 8 -15.38 -6.88 20.60
CA LYS A 8 -16.14 -5.62 20.58
C LYS A 8 -15.28 -4.40 20.17
N THR A 9 -15.86 -3.59 19.28
CA THR A 9 -15.54 -2.21 18.87
C THR A 9 -14.06 -1.81 18.87
N PHE A 10 -13.45 -1.88 17.68
CA PHE A 10 -12.29 -1.07 17.34
C PHE A 10 -12.78 0.18 16.60
N ASP A 11 -12.46 1.37 17.09
CA ASP A 11 -12.76 2.63 16.41
C ASP A 11 -11.48 3.17 15.77
N PHE A 12 -11.28 2.81 14.50
CA PHE A 12 -10.21 3.35 13.68
C PHE A 12 -10.81 4.41 12.76
N ALA A 13 -10.58 5.68 13.08
CA ALA A 13 -11.19 6.79 12.34
C ALA A 13 -10.51 7.09 10.99
N ALA A 14 -9.32 6.54 10.72
CA ALA A 14 -8.53 6.91 9.55
C ALA A 14 -8.79 6.05 8.29
N PHE A 15 -9.40 4.87 8.41
CA PHE A 15 -9.58 3.93 7.30
C PHE A 15 -10.85 3.10 7.41
N ASN A 16 -11.22 2.41 6.33
CA ASN A 16 -12.39 1.54 6.31
C ASN A 16 -11.98 0.08 6.52
N LEU A 17 -12.19 -0.44 7.74
CA LEU A 17 -11.84 -1.83 8.07
C LEU A 17 -12.61 -2.86 7.24
N ASP A 18 -13.87 -2.59 6.89
CA ASP A 18 -14.66 -3.52 6.08
C ASP A 18 -14.10 -3.59 4.65
N ARG A 19 -13.72 -2.45 4.07
CA ARG A 19 -13.03 -2.40 2.76
C ARG A 19 -11.66 -3.08 2.79
N LEU A 20 -10.86 -2.88 3.85
CA LEU A 20 -9.61 -3.61 4.02
C LEU A 20 -9.84 -5.13 4.03
N ILE A 21 -10.89 -5.57 4.74
CA ILE A 21 -11.30 -6.99 4.79
C ILE A 21 -11.80 -7.50 3.43
N GLU A 22 -12.40 -6.66 2.58
CA GLU A 22 -12.75 -6.99 1.19
C GLU A 22 -11.53 -7.07 0.29
N LEU A 23 -10.57 -6.15 0.43
CA LEU A 23 -9.33 -6.14 -0.35
C LEU A 23 -8.51 -7.41 -0.12
N VAL A 24 -8.29 -7.81 1.13
CA VAL A 24 -7.63 -9.09 1.47
C VAL A 24 -8.46 -10.33 1.06
N ASP A 25 -9.73 -10.14 0.72
CA ASP A 25 -10.63 -11.18 0.24
C ASP A 25 -10.49 -11.45 -1.27
N ILE A 26 -9.85 -10.56 -2.00
CA ILE A 26 -9.74 -10.69 -3.45
C ILE A 26 -8.52 -11.55 -3.79
N TYR A 27 -8.75 -12.61 -4.56
CA TYR A 27 -7.68 -13.39 -5.15
C TYR A 27 -7.16 -12.69 -6.40
N ALA A 28 -5.88 -12.30 -6.37
CA ALA A 28 -5.21 -11.64 -7.48
C ALA A 28 -3.71 -11.98 -7.41
N PRO A 29 -3.30 -13.19 -7.81
CA PRO A 29 -1.90 -13.55 -7.91
C PRO A 29 -1.25 -12.84 -9.12
N PRO A 30 0.08 -12.86 -9.23
CA PRO A 30 0.77 -12.27 -10.38
C PRO A 30 0.20 -12.79 -11.71
N LYS A 31 -0.10 -11.87 -12.64
CA LYS A 31 -0.74 -12.10 -13.96
C LYS A 31 -2.24 -12.37 -13.96
N GLU A 32 -2.88 -12.45 -12.80
CA GLU A 32 -4.33 -12.63 -12.65
C GLU A 32 -4.96 -11.53 -11.77
N GLU A 33 -4.41 -10.31 -11.83
CA GLU A 33 -4.80 -9.18 -10.97
C GLU A 33 -6.15 -8.53 -11.37
N THR A 34 -6.77 -8.99 -12.45
CA THR A 34 -8.03 -8.44 -12.99
C THR A 34 -9.15 -8.30 -11.95
N PRO A 35 -9.42 -9.30 -11.07
CA PRO A 35 -10.45 -9.15 -10.03
C PRO A 35 -10.16 -8.00 -9.06
N MET A 36 -8.88 -7.74 -8.78
CA MET A 36 -8.50 -6.62 -7.92
C MET A 36 -8.68 -5.28 -8.64
N ALA A 37 -8.20 -5.18 -9.87
CA ALA A 37 -8.37 -3.98 -10.67
C ALA A 37 -9.86 -3.62 -10.85
N ASP A 38 -10.72 -4.61 -11.13
CA ASP A 38 -12.17 -4.43 -11.28
C ASP A 38 -12.84 -3.92 -9.99
N PHE A 39 -12.31 -4.31 -8.83
CA PHE A 39 -12.79 -3.81 -7.54
C PHE A 39 -12.33 -2.38 -7.25
N ILE A 40 -11.07 -2.04 -7.56
CA ILE A 40 -10.48 -0.76 -7.18
C ILE A 40 -10.87 0.38 -8.14
N GLU A 41 -10.98 0.14 -9.44
CA GLU A 41 -11.24 1.20 -10.42
C GLU A 41 -12.51 2.02 -10.14
N PRO A 42 -13.67 1.41 -9.80
CA PRO A 42 -14.85 2.18 -9.44
C PRO A 42 -14.67 3.00 -8.16
N LEU A 43 -13.75 2.61 -7.27
CA LEU A 43 -13.43 3.38 -6.07
C LEU A 43 -12.55 4.58 -6.40
N LEU A 44 -11.53 4.40 -7.27
CA LEU A 44 -10.68 5.50 -7.74
C LEU A 44 -11.49 6.53 -8.54
N ALA A 45 -12.38 6.08 -9.41
CA ALA A 45 -13.19 6.94 -10.29
C ALA A 45 -14.12 7.90 -9.53
N LYS A 46 -14.39 7.65 -8.24
CA LYS A 46 -15.15 8.59 -7.38
C LYS A 46 -14.39 9.88 -7.07
N TYR A 47 -13.05 9.81 -7.07
CA TYR A 47 -12.17 10.89 -6.61
C TYR A 47 -11.19 11.37 -7.69
N CYS A 48 -11.02 10.60 -8.75
CA CYS A 48 -10.05 10.86 -9.81
C CYS A 48 -10.73 11.33 -11.09
N GLU A 49 -10.11 12.28 -11.78
CA GLU A 49 -10.57 12.76 -13.09
C GLU A 49 -10.41 11.71 -14.18
N PHE A 50 -9.37 10.88 -14.06
CA PHE A 50 -9.24 9.68 -14.87
C PHE A 50 -8.74 8.51 -14.05
N THR A 51 -9.11 7.33 -14.53
CA THR A 51 -8.58 6.03 -14.11
C THR A 51 -8.37 5.23 -15.39
N ASN A 52 -7.22 4.60 -15.53
CA ASN A 52 -6.88 3.80 -16.70
C ASN A 52 -6.22 2.49 -16.29
N ARG A 53 -6.43 1.47 -17.10
CA ARG A 53 -5.75 0.17 -17.00
C ARG A 53 -4.91 -0.02 -18.25
N ASP A 54 -3.64 -0.37 -18.11
CA ASP A 54 -2.85 -0.77 -19.27
C ASP A 54 -3.07 -2.24 -19.67
N ALA A 55 -2.40 -2.66 -20.74
CA ALA A 55 -2.56 -3.99 -21.31
C ALA A 55 -2.08 -5.13 -20.40
N ILE A 56 -1.21 -4.84 -19.42
CA ILE A 56 -0.72 -5.85 -18.49
C ILE A 56 -1.46 -5.84 -17.15
N GLY A 57 -2.31 -4.83 -16.92
CA GLY A 57 -3.22 -4.74 -15.79
C GLY A 57 -2.87 -3.68 -14.77
N ASN A 58 -1.82 -2.86 -14.98
CA ASN A 58 -1.54 -1.77 -14.05
C ASN A 58 -2.70 -0.79 -14.08
N VAL A 59 -3.18 -0.40 -12.89
CA VAL A 59 -4.20 0.63 -12.74
C VAL A 59 -3.50 1.92 -12.33
N TYR A 60 -3.78 3.02 -13.04
CA TYR A 60 -3.27 4.33 -12.66
C TYR A 60 -4.36 5.37 -12.78
N ALA A 61 -4.31 6.34 -11.88
CA ALA A 61 -5.34 7.35 -11.74
C ALA A 61 -4.73 8.72 -11.43
N PHE A 62 -5.52 9.76 -11.66
CA PHE A 62 -5.13 11.13 -11.34
C PHE A 62 -6.27 11.87 -10.65
N ARG A 63 -5.99 12.31 -9.44
CA ARG A 63 -6.82 13.27 -8.72
C ARG A 63 -6.23 14.67 -8.90
N ARG A 64 -6.99 15.53 -9.55
CA ARG A 64 -6.62 16.94 -9.74
C ARG A 64 -6.78 17.71 -8.44
N GLY A 65 -5.74 18.47 -8.09
CA GLY A 65 -5.76 19.51 -7.06
C GLY A 65 -5.72 20.91 -7.69
N ASP A 66 -5.02 21.85 -7.05
CA ASP A 66 -4.74 23.16 -7.62
C ASP A 66 -3.74 23.03 -8.78
N PRO A 67 -3.99 23.64 -9.96
CA PRO A 67 -3.06 23.60 -11.10
C PRO A 67 -1.63 24.08 -10.82
N SER A 68 -1.43 24.96 -9.83
CA SER A 68 -0.11 25.44 -9.41
C SER A 68 0.55 24.59 -8.31
N ALA A 69 -0.20 23.68 -7.69
CA ALA A 69 0.33 22.81 -6.66
C ALA A 69 1.18 21.68 -7.24
N PRO A 70 2.22 21.24 -6.52
CA PRO A 70 3.06 20.14 -6.98
C PRO A 70 2.28 18.83 -7.10
N THR A 71 2.73 17.97 -8.00
CA THR A 71 2.21 16.61 -8.15
C THR A 71 2.98 15.63 -7.27
N VAL A 72 2.27 14.79 -6.53
CA VAL A 72 2.84 13.67 -5.78
C VAL A 72 2.39 12.34 -6.38
N LEU A 73 3.19 11.30 -6.22
CA LEU A 73 2.84 9.93 -6.60
C LEU A 73 2.57 9.08 -5.36
N LEU A 74 1.47 8.35 -5.34
CA LEU A 74 1.23 7.25 -4.40
C LEU A 74 1.27 5.93 -5.17
N SER A 75 2.01 4.95 -4.66
CA SER A 75 2.21 3.65 -5.31
C SER A 75 1.97 2.50 -4.34
N ALA A 76 1.31 1.46 -4.80
CA ALA A 76 1.13 0.16 -4.14
C ALA A 76 1.08 -0.93 -5.22
N HIS A 77 1.18 -2.21 -4.86
CA HIS A 77 1.03 -3.30 -5.83
C HIS A 77 -0.30 -4.07 -5.66
N GLN A 78 -0.77 -4.66 -6.76
CA GLN A 78 -2.05 -5.35 -6.85
C GLN A 78 -1.93 -6.86 -6.66
N ASP A 79 -0.77 -7.44 -6.94
CA ASP A 79 -0.60 -8.86 -6.81
C ASP A 79 -0.47 -9.27 -5.33
N THR A 80 -0.65 -10.55 -5.08
CA THR A 80 -0.34 -11.15 -3.79
C THR A 80 0.23 -12.53 -4.05
N VAL A 81 1.20 -12.95 -3.24
CA VAL A 81 1.76 -14.30 -3.34
C VAL A 81 0.79 -15.34 -2.79
N LEU A 82 1.06 -16.62 -3.12
CA LEU A 82 0.34 -17.77 -2.55
C LEU A 82 -1.17 -17.78 -2.83
N TYR A 83 -1.87 -18.80 -2.32
CA TYR A 83 -3.31 -18.95 -2.53
C TYR A 83 -4.07 -18.37 -1.33
N PRO A 84 -5.12 -17.57 -1.53
CA PRO A 84 -6.05 -17.29 -0.46
C PRO A 84 -6.70 -18.60 0.00
N PRO A 85 -7.00 -18.76 1.29
CA PRO A 85 -7.64 -19.97 1.78
C PRO A 85 -9.04 -20.13 1.15
N GLN A 86 -9.41 -21.35 0.77
CA GLN A 86 -10.81 -21.67 0.47
C GLN A 86 -11.60 -21.48 1.78
N ASP A 87 -12.71 -20.73 1.71
CA ASP A 87 -13.62 -20.41 2.83
C ASP A 87 -13.15 -19.42 3.92
N LYS A 88 -12.02 -18.73 3.72
CA LYS A 88 -11.58 -17.48 4.38
C LYS A 88 -12.21 -17.14 5.75
N TYR A 89 -11.53 -17.56 6.80
CA TYR A 89 -11.84 -17.24 8.19
C TYR A 89 -10.94 -16.12 8.71
N TYR A 90 -11.49 -14.92 8.88
CA TYR A 90 -10.76 -13.76 9.39
C TYR A 90 -11.00 -13.57 10.88
N ILE A 91 -9.93 -13.29 11.62
CA ILE A 91 -9.99 -12.87 13.02
C ILE A 91 -9.60 -11.41 13.09
N VAL A 92 -10.47 -10.61 13.71
CA VAL A 92 -10.14 -9.26 14.18
C VAL A 92 -10.16 -9.28 15.70
N GLN A 93 -8.96 -9.31 16.29
CA GLN A 93 -8.78 -9.48 17.73
C GLN A 93 -7.52 -8.77 18.21
N ASN A 94 -7.56 -8.16 19.40
CA ASN A 94 -6.41 -7.48 20.00
C ASN A 94 -5.73 -6.42 19.10
N GLY A 95 -6.50 -5.78 18.21
CA GLY A 95 -5.96 -4.79 17.27
C GLY A 95 -5.30 -5.39 16.02
N TYR A 96 -5.45 -6.69 15.77
CA TYR A 96 -4.90 -7.36 14.60
C TYR A 96 -6.00 -7.91 13.69
N LEU A 97 -5.79 -7.83 12.37
CA LEU A 97 -6.48 -8.64 11.37
C LEU A 97 -5.55 -9.76 10.90
N GLN A 98 -6.02 -11.00 10.98
CA GLN A 98 -5.25 -12.19 10.62
C GLN A 98 -6.14 -13.35 10.17
N LEU A 99 -5.53 -14.37 9.57
CA LEU A 99 -6.22 -15.63 9.29
C LEU A 99 -6.47 -16.44 10.56
N ASN A 100 -7.61 -17.12 10.63
CA ASN A 100 -7.84 -18.16 11.63
C ASN A 100 -7.13 -19.45 11.21
N ILE A 101 -5.89 -19.62 11.63
CA ILE A 101 -5.07 -20.78 11.25
C ILE A 101 -5.65 -22.13 11.69
N ASP A 102 -6.43 -22.16 12.77
CA ASP A 102 -7.03 -23.39 13.31
C ASP A 102 -8.15 -23.93 12.41
N LEU A 103 -8.73 -23.06 11.58
CA LEU A 103 -9.79 -23.40 10.63
C LEU A 103 -9.26 -23.62 9.21
N LEU A 104 -7.96 -23.46 8.99
CA LEU A 104 -7.35 -23.71 7.69
C LEU A 104 -7.22 -25.21 7.41
N GLU A 105 -7.63 -25.62 6.22
CA GLU A 105 -7.40 -26.99 5.76
C GLU A 105 -5.90 -27.32 5.74
N ARG A 106 -5.56 -28.43 6.37
CA ARG A 106 -4.24 -29.04 6.27
C ARG A 106 -4.17 -29.89 5.02
N ASP A 107 -3.04 -29.83 4.34
CA ASP A 107 -2.72 -30.76 3.28
C ASP A 107 -2.78 -32.20 3.82
N ARG A 108 -3.54 -33.06 3.15
CA ARG A 108 -3.86 -34.41 3.64
C ARG A 108 -2.65 -35.35 3.68
N TYR A 109 -1.60 -35.04 2.91
CA TYR A 109 -0.43 -35.90 2.78
C TYR A 109 0.72 -35.45 3.69
N THR A 110 0.92 -34.15 3.83
CA THR A 110 2.01 -33.55 4.61
C THR A 110 1.58 -33.14 6.02
N GLY A 111 0.28 -32.96 6.27
CA GLY A 111 -0.26 -32.43 7.53
C GLY A 111 0.01 -30.94 7.75
N ASN A 112 0.70 -30.28 6.80
CA ASN A 112 1.01 -28.86 6.86
C ASN A 112 -0.21 -28.02 6.48
N ILE A 113 -0.32 -26.82 7.02
CA ILE A 113 -1.30 -25.84 6.55
C ILE A 113 -0.98 -25.55 5.07
N ARG A 114 -2.00 -25.58 4.19
CA ARG A 114 -1.80 -25.20 2.78
C ARG A 114 -1.15 -23.82 2.72
N SER A 115 -0.29 -23.58 1.72
CA SER A 115 0.41 -22.30 1.57
C SER A 115 -0.59 -21.18 1.28
N VAL A 116 -1.04 -20.52 2.34
CA VAL A 116 -2.00 -19.42 2.30
C VAL A 116 -1.43 -18.18 2.94
N VAL A 117 -1.96 -17.03 2.54
CA VAL A 117 -1.54 -15.71 3.01
C VAL A 117 -2.77 -14.86 3.29
N LEU A 118 -2.64 -13.87 4.17
CA LEU A 118 -3.72 -12.91 4.42
C LEU A 118 -3.86 -11.97 3.22
N GLY A 119 -2.74 -11.58 2.61
CA GLY A 119 -2.64 -10.55 1.59
C GLY A 119 -2.42 -9.16 2.19
N GLY A 120 -1.83 -9.02 3.38
CA GLY A 120 -1.47 -7.69 3.89
C GLY A 120 -0.52 -6.96 2.94
N ASP A 121 0.42 -7.71 2.38
CA ASP A 121 1.29 -7.37 1.25
C ASP A 121 0.53 -7.59 -0.10
N ASP A 122 0.13 -6.56 -0.85
CA ASP A 122 0.13 -5.12 -0.52
C ASP A 122 -1.28 -4.49 -0.54
N ARG A 123 -2.25 -5.21 0.04
CA ARG A 123 -3.61 -4.67 0.25
C ARG A 123 -3.62 -3.51 1.23
N CYS A 124 -2.65 -3.45 2.14
CA CYS A 124 -2.45 -2.33 3.02
C CYS A 124 -2.14 -1.04 2.25
N GLY A 125 -1.20 -1.07 1.30
CA GLY A 125 -0.88 0.09 0.47
C GLY A 125 -2.09 0.61 -0.30
N ILE A 126 -2.87 -0.29 -0.91
CA ILE A 126 -4.11 0.04 -1.63
C ILE A 126 -5.12 0.74 -0.70
N GLU A 127 -5.41 0.17 0.47
CA GLU A 127 -6.39 0.75 1.40
C GLU A 127 -5.95 2.13 1.92
N ILE A 128 -4.64 2.33 2.13
CA ILE A 128 -4.09 3.64 2.49
C ILE A 128 -4.40 4.64 1.38
N ILE A 129 -4.12 4.31 0.11
CA ILE A 129 -4.39 5.21 -1.03
C ILE A 129 -5.88 5.59 -1.09
N LEU A 130 -6.77 4.60 -0.95
CA LEU A 130 -8.21 4.83 -0.97
C LEU A 130 -8.65 5.72 0.20
N SER A 131 -8.13 5.49 1.40
CA SER A 131 -8.42 6.31 2.58
C SER A 131 -7.90 7.75 2.43
N ILE A 132 -6.76 7.95 1.75
CA ILE A 132 -6.24 9.27 1.44
C ILE A 132 -7.15 10.00 0.44
N LEU A 133 -7.59 9.33 -0.62
CA LEU A 133 -8.53 9.93 -1.58
C LEU A 133 -9.84 10.38 -0.93
N GLU A 134 -10.30 9.64 0.08
CA GLU A 134 -11.53 9.95 0.82
C GLU A 134 -11.40 11.11 1.80
N THR A 135 -10.20 11.37 2.31
CA THR A 135 -10.03 12.24 3.48
C THR A 135 -9.06 13.41 3.27
N TYR A 136 -8.23 13.39 2.23
CA TYR A 136 -7.31 14.48 1.94
C TYR A 136 -7.99 15.54 1.06
N ASP A 137 -8.20 16.73 1.62
CA ASP A 137 -8.83 17.87 0.93
C ASP A 137 -7.82 18.96 0.53
N GLY A 138 -6.52 18.66 0.61
CA GLY A 138 -5.47 19.63 0.29
C GLY A 138 -5.26 19.84 -1.22
N PRO A 139 -4.44 20.83 -1.60
CA PRO A 139 -4.33 21.32 -2.96
C PRO A 139 -3.45 20.45 -3.88
N LEU A 140 -2.74 19.44 -3.36
CA LEU A 140 -1.80 18.67 -4.20
C LEU A 140 -2.51 17.90 -5.31
N ASN A 141 -1.87 17.85 -6.47
CA ASN A 141 -2.21 16.90 -7.52
C ASN A 141 -1.68 15.52 -7.10
N ILE A 142 -2.50 14.47 -7.24
CA ILE A 142 -2.12 13.11 -6.82
C ILE A 142 -2.21 12.18 -8.03
N LYS A 143 -1.05 11.67 -8.45
CA LYS A 143 -0.96 10.52 -9.35
C LYS A 143 -0.93 9.25 -8.52
N ILE A 144 -1.60 8.22 -9.00
CA ILE A 144 -1.69 6.91 -8.34
C ILE A 144 -1.24 5.85 -9.32
N ILE A 145 -0.43 4.91 -8.86
CA ILE A 145 -0.11 3.68 -9.58
C ILE A 145 -0.37 2.50 -8.65
N LEU A 146 -1.16 1.56 -9.14
CA LEU A 146 -1.35 0.25 -8.56
C LEU A 146 -0.73 -0.74 -9.56
N SER A 147 0.51 -1.13 -9.31
CA SER A 147 1.28 -1.97 -10.22
C SER A 147 0.82 -3.43 -10.17
N THR A 148 1.12 -4.19 -11.22
CA THR A 148 0.93 -5.65 -11.27
C THR A 148 2.28 -6.33 -11.18
N ARG A 149 2.31 -7.63 -10.86
CA ARG A 149 3.52 -8.46 -10.96
C ARG A 149 4.74 -7.89 -10.21
N GLU A 150 4.54 -7.23 -9.08
CA GLU A 150 5.63 -6.79 -8.20
C GLU A 150 6.39 -8.01 -7.68
N GLU A 151 5.64 -9.01 -7.20
CA GLU A 151 6.12 -10.18 -6.47
C GLU A 151 6.94 -11.15 -7.34
N ILE A 152 6.94 -10.93 -8.66
CA ILE A 152 7.74 -11.68 -9.63
C ILE A 152 8.85 -10.83 -10.28
N GLY A 153 9.22 -9.70 -9.65
CA GLY A 153 10.37 -8.89 -10.01
C GLY A 153 10.05 -7.46 -10.49
N GLY A 154 8.89 -6.92 -10.15
CA GLY A 154 8.48 -5.57 -10.55
C GLY A 154 8.30 -5.40 -12.05
N GLU A 155 7.71 -6.40 -12.71
CA GLU A 155 7.42 -6.32 -14.16
C GLU A 155 6.43 -5.18 -14.44
N GLY A 156 5.39 -5.01 -13.59
CA GLY A 156 4.30 -4.08 -13.84
C GLY A 156 4.73 -2.63 -13.95
N ILE A 157 5.42 -2.12 -12.93
CA ILE A 157 5.86 -0.72 -12.90
C ILE A 157 6.75 -0.37 -14.10
N SER A 158 7.45 -1.37 -14.66
CA SER A 158 8.38 -1.17 -15.77
C SER A 158 7.69 -0.91 -17.12
N GLU A 159 6.43 -1.31 -17.27
CA GLU A 159 5.61 -1.11 -18.47
C GLU A 159 4.79 0.19 -18.42
N VAL A 160 4.73 0.86 -17.27
CA VAL A 160 4.02 2.14 -17.15
C VAL A 160 4.70 3.18 -18.05
N ARG A 161 3.91 3.85 -18.88
CA ARG A 161 4.44 4.82 -19.83
C ARG A 161 5.16 5.96 -19.10
N ARG A 162 6.35 6.30 -19.59
CA ARG A 162 7.24 7.30 -18.96
C ARG A 162 6.62 8.69 -18.82
N ASP A 163 5.72 9.07 -19.71
CA ASP A 163 5.04 10.36 -19.68
C ASP A 163 4.12 10.52 -18.46
N PHE A 164 3.57 9.42 -17.92
CA PHE A 164 2.81 9.45 -16.69
C PHE A 164 3.64 10.02 -15.52
N PHE A 165 4.94 9.74 -15.49
CA PHE A 165 5.86 10.16 -14.43
C PHE A 165 6.41 11.58 -14.54
N GLN A 166 6.05 12.31 -15.60
CA GLN A 166 6.40 13.73 -15.70
C GLN A 166 5.79 14.49 -14.52
N ASP A 167 6.36 15.65 -14.17
CA ASP A 167 5.88 16.57 -13.12
C ASP A 167 5.79 16.04 -11.67
N ILE A 168 6.16 14.78 -11.41
CA ILE A 168 6.17 14.23 -10.04
C ILE A 168 7.26 14.91 -9.22
N ARG A 169 6.84 15.55 -8.14
CA ARG A 169 7.72 16.18 -7.16
C ARG A 169 8.37 15.15 -6.24
N PHE A 170 7.58 14.22 -5.73
CA PHE A 170 8.06 13.04 -5.01
C PHE A 170 7.04 11.90 -5.04
N GLY A 171 7.51 10.68 -4.79
CA GLY A 171 6.68 9.48 -4.65
C GLY A 171 6.70 8.88 -3.25
N LEU A 172 5.56 8.32 -2.84
CA LEU A 172 5.42 7.45 -1.69
C LEU A 172 5.03 6.06 -2.20
N VAL A 173 5.95 5.11 -2.03
CA VAL A 173 5.64 3.69 -2.21
C VAL A 173 5.17 3.17 -0.85
N LEU A 174 4.03 2.49 -0.86
CA LEU A 174 3.29 2.07 0.33
C LEU A 174 3.34 0.55 0.47
N ASP A 175 4.55 -0.02 0.39
CA ASP A 175 4.78 -1.45 0.22
C ASP A 175 5.93 -1.89 1.13
N ARG A 176 5.75 -1.71 2.44
CA ARG A 176 6.75 -2.12 3.40
C ARG A 176 6.11 -2.67 4.65
N LYS A 177 6.58 -3.83 5.09
CA LYS A 177 6.20 -4.41 6.38
C LYS A 177 6.51 -3.49 7.59
N PHE A 178 5.91 -3.82 8.72
CA PHE A 178 6.11 -3.21 10.04
C PHE A 178 5.52 -1.79 10.19
N SER A 179 5.99 -1.05 11.19
CA SER A 179 5.68 0.34 11.48
C SER A 179 7.00 1.11 11.53
N GLY A 180 7.02 2.31 10.95
CA GLY A 180 8.11 3.27 11.12
C GLY A 180 9.33 3.12 10.20
N ASP A 181 9.47 2.06 9.40
CA ASP A 181 10.56 2.03 8.42
C ASP A 181 10.32 3.11 7.36
N ILE A 182 11.35 3.93 7.09
CA ILE A 182 11.44 4.82 5.93
C ILE A 182 12.60 4.30 5.09
N VAL A 183 12.27 3.60 4.01
CA VAL A 183 13.28 3.06 3.09
C VAL A 183 13.82 4.20 2.23
N THR A 184 15.09 4.55 2.45
CA THR A 184 15.78 5.62 1.72
C THR A 184 16.82 5.09 0.74
N SER A 185 17.13 3.78 0.78
CA SER A 185 18.05 3.15 -0.15
C SER A 185 17.75 1.68 -0.40
N ILE A 186 18.09 1.19 -1.60
CA ILE A 186 18.03 -0.23 -2.02
C ILE A 186 19.34 -0.56 -2.74
N GLU A 187 20.02 -1.64 -2.37
CA GLU A 187 21.26 -2.11 -3.04
C GLU A 187 22.30 -0.99 -3.32
N ARG A 188 22.54 -0.11 -2.33
CA ARG A 188 23.43 1.07 -2.38
C ARG A 188 22.94 2.24 -3.24
N GLN A 189 21.79 2.12 -3.89
CA GLN A 189 21.13 3.23 -4.57
C GLN A 189 20.31 4.05 -3.56
N MET A 190 20.61 5.33 -3.42
CA MET A 190 19.73 6.26 -2.68
C MET A 190 18.45 6.48 -3.48
N LEU A 191 17.31 6.33 -2.80
CA LEU A 191 15.98 6.54 -3.35
C LEU A 191 15.54 8.00 -3.25
N CYS A 192 15.86 8.64 -2.13
CA CYS A 192 15.40 9.98 -1.83
C CYS A 192 16.48 11.00 -1.49
N THR A 193 16.11 12.28 -1.60
CA THR A 193 16.88 13.38 -1.03
C THR A 193 16.75 13.44 0.49
N LYS A 194 17.73 14.08 1.14
CA LYS A 194 17.67 14.36 2.58
C LYS A 194 16.46 15.23 2.95
N LYS A 195 16.04 16.14 2.05
CA LYS A 195 14.87 17.00 2.25
C LYS A 195 13.60 16.16 2.33
N LEU A 196 13.39 15.23 1.39
CA LEU A 196 12.22 14.35 1.41
C LEU A 196 12.22 13.45 2.65
N TYR A 197 13.35 12.80 2.96
CA TYR A 197 13.47 11.98 4.18
C TYR A 197 13.09 12.75 5.44
N GLN A 198 13.63 13.96 5.62
CA GLN A 198 13.33 14.79 6.79
C GLN A 198 11.84 15.17 6.85
N HIS A 199 11.24 15.50 5.72
CA HIS A 199 9.80 15.82 5.65
C HIS A 199 8.92 14.62 6.08
N VAL A 200 9.24 13.44 5.56
CA VAL A 200 8.56 12.18 5.87
C VAL A 200 8.74 11.83 7.35
N LEU A 201 9.97 11.89 7.87
CA LEU A 201 10.28 11.63 9.28
C LEU A 201 9.51 12.56 10.22
N GLN A 202 9.52 13.88 9.96
CA GLN A 202 8.85 14.86 10.80
C GLN A 202 7.33 14.66 10.80
N SER A 203 6.74 14.28 9.66
CA SER A 203 5.33 13.94 9.56
C SER A 203 4.97 12.70 10.39
N GLY A 204 5.88 11.72 10.44
CA GLY A 204 5.70 10.51 11.25
C GLY A 204 5.72 10.82 12.74
N ILE A 205 6.64 11.70 13.17
CA ILE A 205 6.74 12.17 14.56
C ILE A 205 5.42 12.86 14.97
N ARG A 206 4.88 13.74 14.12
CA ARG A 206 3.61 14.45 14.38
C ARG A 206 2.39 13.53 14.48
N THR A 207 2.47 12.34 13.88
CA THR A 207 1.36 11.36 13.83
C THR A 207 1.56 10.18 14.77
N ASN A 208 2.55 10.25 15.68
CA ASN A 208 2.86 9.22 16.67
C ASN A 208 3.15 7.84 16.06
N VAL A 209 3.75 7.80 14.86
CA VAL A 209 4.24 6.54 14.29
C VAL A 209 5.37 6.02 15.17
N LYS A 210 5.27 4.75 15.58
CA LYS A 210 6.26 4.10 16.43
C LYS A 210 7.43 3.61 15.60
N ASP A 211 8.60 3.55 16.25
CA ASP A 211 9.83 2.94 15.70
C ASP A 211 10.33 3.58 14.39
N LEU A 212 10.06 4.87 14.20
CA LEU A 212 10.52 5.64 13.03
C LEU A 212 12.03 5.54 12.85
N ARG A 213 12.46 5.03 11.70
CA ARG A 213 13.87 4.86 11.38
C ARG A 213 14.15 4.85 9.88
N GLU A 214 15.28 5.41 9.52
CA GLU A 214 15.86 5.23 8.18
C GLU A 214 16.26 3.76 7.98
N THR A 215 15.89 3.18 6.84
CA THR A 215 16.04 1.75 6.57
C THR A 215 16.62 1.49 5.18
N VAL A 216 17.46 0.47 5.07
CA VAL A 216 17.86 -0.10 3.78
C VAL A 216 16.84 -1.16 3.40
N GLY A 217 16.21 -0.99 2.24
CA GLY A 217 15.14 -1.84 1.74
C GLY A 217 15.64 -3.01 0.89
N SER A 218 14.70 -3.91 0.60
CA SER A 218 14.76 -4.86 -0.50
C SER A 218 14.17 -4.23 -1.77
N TYR A 219 14.17 -4.98 -2.88
CA TYR A 219 13.47 -4.59 -4.08
C TYR A 219 12.01 -4.22 -3.78
N SER A 220 11.51 -3.19 -4.49
CA SER A 220 10.13 -2.71 -4.55
C SER A 220 10.02 -1.77 -5.75
N ASP A 221 8.82 -1.32 -6.10
CA ASP A 221 8.59 -0.30 -7.15
C ASP A 221 9.45 0.96 -6.97
N ALA A 222 9.81 1.30 -5.73
CA ALA A 222 10.67 2.44 -5.42
C ALA A 222 12.03 2.37 -6.13
N TYR A 223 12.54 1.15 -6.37
CA TYR A 223 13.77 0.95 -7.12
C TYR A 223 13.63 1.41 -8.57
N PHE A 224 12.53 1.07 -9.23
CA PHE A 224 12.27 1.49 -10.61
C PHE A 224 12.07 3.01 -10.69
N LEU A 225 11.22 3.57 -9.81
CA LEU A 225 10.95 5.01 -9.73
C LEU A 225 12.24 5.82 -9.57
N SER A 226 13.09 5.45 -8.61
CA SER A 226 14.32 6.17 -8.37
C SER A 226 15.38 5.91 -9.45
N LYS A 227 15.70 4.63 -9.73
CA LYS A 227 16.84 4.28 -10.59
C LYS A 227 16.60 4.66 -12.05
N ARG A 228 15.40 4.37 -12.57
CA ARG A 228 15.06 4.50 -14.00
C ARG A 228 14.41 5.84 -14.32
N LEU A 229 13.56 6.34 -13.45
CA LEU A 229 12.76 7.55 -13.71
C LEU A 229 13.29 8.80 -12.99
N LYS A 230 14.24 8.65 -12.05
CA LYS A 230 14.82 9.74 -11.26
C LYS A 230 13.78 10.49 -10.42
N VAL A 231 12.72 9.79 -10.02
CA VAL A 231 11.74 10.31 -9.07
C VAL A 231 12.33 10.23 -7.67
N ASP A 232 12.26 11.34 -6.93
CA ASP A 232 12.59 11.38 -5.49
C ASP A 232 11.51 10.61 -4.73
N CYS A 233 11.82 9.48 -4.10
CA CYS A 233 10.80 8.64 -3.48
C CYS A 233 11.27 7.88 -2.25
N VAL A 234 10.33 7.54 -1.36
CA VAL A 234 10.55 6.62 -0.23
C VAL A 234 9.58 5.46 -0.32
N ASN A 235 9.94 4.31 0.26
CA ASN A 235 9.01 3.24 0.57
C ASN A 235 8.79 3.19 2.10
N ILE A 236 7.55 3.28 2.58
CA ILE A 236 7.25 3.39 4.02
C ILE A 236 6.44 2.23 4.55
N SER A 237 6.72 1.86 5.80
CA SER A 237 6.01 0.80 6.51
C SER A 237 4.48 1.03 6.59
N VAL A 238 3.70 0.03 6.18
CA VAL A 238 2.22 0.08 6.11
C VAL A 238 1.50 -0.86 7.08
N GLY A 239 2.19 -1.46 8.05
CA GLY A 239 1.52 -2.13 9.18
C GLY A 239 1.21 -3.63 9.00
N TYR A 240 1.63 -4.27 7.91
CA TYR A 240 1.61 -5.74 7.79
C TYR A 240 2.87 -6.37 8.39
N TYR A 241 2.76 -7.59 8.92
CA TYR A 241 3.83 -8.33 9.59
C TYR A 241 3.86 -9.77 9.12
N GLN A 242 5.07 -10.34 9.04
CA GLN A 242 5.31 -11.72 8.57
C GLN A 242 4.70 -11.98 7.18
N PRO A 243 4.97 -11.11 6.19
CA PRO A 243 4.42 -11.25 4.85
C PRO A 243 4.80 -12.59 4.24
N HIS A 244 3.99 -13.03 3.27
CA HIS A 244 4.22 -14.26 2.48
C HIS A 244 4.19 -15.55 3.32
N THR A 245 3.49 -15.52 4.46
CA THR A 245 3.30 -16.68 5.32
C THR A 245 1.84 -16.80 5.78
N SER A 246 1.46 -17.97 6.26
CA SER A 246 0.14 -18.17 6.89
C SER A 246 -0.02 -17.46 8.24
N LEU A 247 1.06 -16.87 8.77
CA LEU A 247 1.07 -16.08 10.00
C LEU A 247 1.04 -14.56 9.72
N GLU A 248 0.84 -14.19 8.46
CA GLU A 248 0.68 -12.79 8.09
C GLU A 248 -0.49 -12.17 8.84
N ARG A 249 -0.25 -10.96 9.35
CA ARG A 249 -1.22 -10.17 10.09
C ARG A 249 -1.04 -8.69 9.83
N ILE A 250 -2.10 -7.94 9.99
CA ILE A 250 -2.09 -6.47 9.93
C ILE A 250 -2.31 -5.95 11.34
N ASP A 251 -1.39 -5.14 11.85
CA ASP A 251 -1.58 -4.36 13.08
C ASP A 251 -2.43 -3.14 12.72
N LEU A 252 -3.69 -3.14 13.15
CA LEU A 252 -4.66 -2.12 12.80
C LEU A 252 -4.36 -0.77 13.47
N TYR A 253 -3.62 -0.74 14.59
CA TYR A 253 -3.16 0.51 15.20
C TYR A 253 -2.00 1.11 14.40
N ALA A 254 -1.03 0.28 14.00
CA ALA A 254 0.07 0.71 13.13
C ALA A 254 -0.46 1.18 11.77
N PHE A 255 -1.42 0.43 11.19
CA PHE A 255 -2.09 0.76 9.94
C PHE A 255 -2.81 2.12 10.03
N ASN A 256 -3.64 2.32 11.06
CA ASN A 256 -4.33 3.59 11.30
C ASN A 256 -3.35 4.77 11.41
N ASN A 257 -2.23 4.58 12.13
CA ASN A 257 -1.20 5.61 12.26
C ASN A 257 -0.50 5.88 10.93
N CYS A 258 -0.28 4.87 10.09
CA CYS A 258 0.30 5.05 8.76
C CYS A 258 -0.62 5.85 7.83
N VAL A 259 -1.94 5.60 7.85
CA VAL A 259 -2.89 6.43 7.07
C VAL A 259 -2.83 7.90 7.49
N ARG A 260 -2.79 8.16 8.81
CA ARG A 260 -2.60 9.52 9.34
C ARG A 260 -1.25 10.11 8.94
N TRP A 261 -0.19 9.29 8.93
CA TRP A 261 1.16 9.70 8.54
C TRP A 261 1.20 10.13 7.08
N VAL A 262 0.65 9.33 6.15
CA VAL A 262 0.57 9.68 4.73
C VAL A 262 -0.22 10.98 4.54
N LYS A 263 -1.38 11.12 5.20
CA LYS A 263 -2.15 12.35 5.15
C LYS A 263 -1.35 13.57 5.65
N GLU A 264 -0.65 13.44 6.77
CA GLU A 264 0.20 14.51 7.31
C GLU A 264 1.38 14.83 6.39
N ILE A 265 1.98 13.86 5.70
CA ILE A 265 3.01 14.11 4.68
C ILE A 265 2.46 15.05 3.61
N LEU A 266 1.26 14.78 3.09
CA LEU A 266 0.62 15.57 2.05
C LEU A 266 0.22 16.98 2.54
N GLU A 267 -0.44 17.06 3.70
CA GLU A 267 -0.92 18.32 4.27
C GLU A 267 0.22 19.25 4.70
N SER A 268 1.28 18.71 5.31
CA SER A 268 2.45 19.52 5.68
C SER A 268 3.30 19.92 4.49
N TYR A 269 3.34 19.12 3.41
CA TYR A 269 4.04 19.51 2.19
C TYR A 269 3.35 20.72 1.54
N SER A 270 2.02 20.69 1.50
CA SER A 270 1.19 21.78 0.96
C SER A 270 1.44 23.11 1.67
N ARG A 271 1.62 23.08 3.01
CA ARG A 271 1.88 24.28 3.84
C ARG A 271 3.28 24.86 3.68
N ASN A 272 4.26 24.06 3.26
CA ASN A 272 5.66 24.49 3.15
C ASN A 272 5.99 25.06 1.77
N GLU A 273 5.13 24.87 0.77
CA GLU A 273 5.29 25.37 -0.61
C GLU A 273 4.36 26.57 -0.90
N SER A 274 3.43 26.89 0.02
CA SER A 274 2.62 28.12 0.04
C SER A 274 3.32 29.26 0.76
#